data_AF-A0A081HU04-F1
#
_entry.id   AF-A0A081HU04-F1
#
_cell.length_a   1.000
_cell.length_b   1.000
_cell.length_c   1.000
_cell.angle_alpha   90.00
_cell.angle_beta   90.00
_cell.angle_gamma   90.00
#
_symmetry.space_group_name_H-M   'P 1'
#
loop_
_entity.id
_entity.type
_entity.pdbx_description
1 polymer ?
#
loop_
_entity_poly.entity_id
_entity_poly.type
_entity_poly.pdbx_seq_one_letter_code
_entity_poly.pdbx_strand_id
1 'polypeptide(L)'
;MALNIKDPEVDLLAEELAARMGHRNKTQAIRDALRAQLALLEAQAGDRVTHLLDVVRTEIWPLLPDHTPITKQEREQILGYDPETGV
;
A
#
# COMPACT_ATOMS: atom_id res chain seq x y z
N MET A 1 21.28 13.72 11.68
CA MET A 1 22.65 13.26 11.37
C MET A 1 22.70 12.86 9.91
N ALA A 2 23.75 13.22 9.18
CA ALA A 2 23.92 12.80 7.80
C ALA A 2 24.33 11.32 7.73
N LEU A 3 23.82 10.59 6.74
CA LEU A 3 24.18 9.20 6.48
C LEU A 3 25.64 9.15 5.99
N ASN A 4 26.53 8.52 6.75
CA ASN A 4 27.92 8.33 6.34
C ASN A 4 28.11 6.89 5.87
N ILE A 5 28.26 6.69 4.57
CA ILE A 5 28.45 5.38 3.96
C ILE A 5 29.92 5.27 3.57
N LYS A 6 30.65 4.30 4.15
CA LYS A 6 32.05 3.97 3.81
C LYS A 6 32.16 2.67 3.01
N ASP A 7 31.12 2.37 2.25
CA ASP A 7 31.05 1.19 1.43
C ASP A 7 31.38 1.57 -0.03
N PRO A 8 32.47 1.03 -0.61
CA PRO A 8 32.86 1.34 -1.99
C PRO A 8 31.84 0.85 -3.02
N GLU A 9 31.07 -0.20 -2.73
CA GLU A 9 30.04 -0.70 -3.64
C GLU A 9 28.88 0.30 -3.77
N VAL A 10 28.47 0.89 -2.66
CA VAL A 10 27.42 1.93 -2.65
C VAL A 10 27.86 3.18 -3.42
N ASP A 11 29.14 3.55 -3.34
CA ASP A 11 29.65 4.70 -4.08
C ASP A 11 29.67 4.48 -5.60
N LEU A 12 30.00 3.26 -6.05
CA LEU A 12 29.92 2.85 -7.46
C LEU A 12 28.48 2.81 -7.95
N LEU A 13 27.58 2.23 -7.15
CA LEU A 13 26.14 2.18 -7.47
C LEU A 13 25.54 3.58 -7.57
N ALA A 14 25.92 4.49 -6.68
CA ALA A 14 25.46 5.87 -6.70
C ALA A 14 25.97 6.65 -7.91
N GLU A 15 27.19 6.33 -8.39
CA GLU A 15 27.76 6.90 -9.60
C GLU A 15 27.02 6.44 -10.86
N GLU A 16 26.83 5.13 -10.99
CA GLU A 16 26.08 4.54 -12.10
C GLU A 16 24.62 5.04 -12.12
N LEU A 17 23.99 5.13 -10.96
CA LEU A 17 22.64 5.67 -10.82
C LEU A 17 22.56 7.14 -11.27
N ALA A 18 23.53 7.96 -10.85
CA ALA A 18 23.59 9.36 -11.28
C ALA A 18 23.77 9.48 -12.81
N ALA A 19 24.64 8.65 -13.40
CA ALA A 19 24.84 8.62 -14.85
C ALA A 19 23.56 8.24 -15.60
N ARG A 20 22.85 7.18 -15.15
CA ARG A 20 21.61 6.70 -15.80
C ARG A 20 20.44 7.67 -15.67
N MET A 21 20.33 8.34 -14.53
CA MET A 21 19.26 9.32 -14.29
C MET A 21 19.61 10.72 -14.82
N GLY A 22 20.82 10.94 -15.35
CA GLY A 22 21.28 12.24 -15.83
C GLY A 22 21.51 13.26 -14.72
N HIS A 23 21.75 12.81 -13.48
CA HIS A 23 22.01 13.68 -12.34
C HIS A 23 23.48 14.12 -12.28
N ARG A 24 23.70 15.35 -11.83
CA ARG A 24 25.06 15.92 -11.69
C ARG A 24 25.78 15.49 -10.41
N ASN A 25 25.07 14.92 -9.44
CA ASN A 25 25.66 14.53 -8.16
C ASN A 25 25.03 13.22 -7.63
N LYS A 26 25.87 12.39 -7.01
CA LYS A 26 25.52 11.08 -6.43
C LYS A 26 24.41 11.22 -5.36
N THR A 27 24.49 12.26 -4.54
CA THR A 27 23.54 12.51 -3.45
C THR A 27 22.11 12.77 -3.96
N GLN A 28 21.94 13.50 -5.06
CA GLN A 28 20.66 13.78 -5.68
C GLN A 28 20.09 12.50 -6.30
N ALA A 29 20.91 11.73 -6.99
CA ALA A 29 20.51 10.44 -7.54
C ALA A 29 20.03 9.47 -6.45
N ILE A 30 20.78 9.34 -5.36
CA ILE A 30 20.39 8.53 -4.20
C ILE A 30 19.09 9.06 -3.60
N ARG A 31 18.95 10.37 -3.40
CA ARG A 31 17.74 10.96 -2.81
C ARG A 31 16.50 10.67 -3.65
N ASP A 32 16.58 10.83 -4.96
CA ASP A 32 15.45 10.67 -5.86
C ASP A 32 15.09 9.18 -6.02
N ALA A 33 16.09 8.28 -6.04
CA ALA A 33 15.84 6.83 -6.00
C ALA A 33 15.20 6.37 -4.69
N LEU A 34 15.66 6.88 -3.54
CA LEU A 34 15.04 6.57 -2.24
C LEU A 34 13.59 7.05 -2.18
N ARG A 35 13.30 8.25 -2.72
CA ARG A 35 11.91 8.75 -2.83
C ARG A 35 11.05 7.87 -3.72
N ALA A 36 11.56 7.46 -4.88
CA ALA A 36 10.83 6.57 -5.78
C ALA A 36 10.54 5.21 -5.10
N GLN A 37 11.50 4.66 -4.37
CA GLN A 37 11.33 3.40 -3.65
C GLN A 37 10.31 3.52 -2.52
N LEU A 38 10.34 4.62 -1.75
CA LEU A 38 9.34 4.88 -0.71
C LEU A 38 7.94 5.03 -1.29
N ALA A 39 7.79 5.78 -2.39
CA ALA A 39 6.51 5.94 -3.07
C ALA A 39 5.95 4.61 -3.59
N LEU A 40 6.81 3.73 -4.12
CA LEU A 40 6.40 2.38 -4.52
C LEU A 40 5.88 1.55 -3.34
N LEU A 41 6.59 1.60 -2.21
CA LEU A 41 6.21 0.88 -1.00
C LEU A 41 4.91 1.42 -0.40
N GLU A 42 4.71 2.73 -0.41
CA GLU A 42 3.48 3.38 0.03
C GLU A 42 2.30 3.01 -0.86
N ALA A 43 2.47 3.02 -2.19
CA ALA A 43 1.46 2.55 -3.13
C ALA A 43 1.10 1.08 -2.89
N GLN A 44 2.09 0.21 -2.70
CA GLN A 44 1.83 -1.20 -2.40
C GLN A 44 1.10 -1.45 -1.08
N ALA A 45 1.38 -0.63 -0.05
CA ALA A 45 0.80 -0.77 1.27
C ALA A 45 -0.60 -0.15 1.40
N GLY A 46 -0.83 1.04 0.84
CA GLY A 46 -2.08 1.78 0.96
C GLY A 46 -3.14 1.39 -0.08
N ASP A 47 -2.73 0.90 -1.25
CA ASP A 47 -3.64 0.73 -2.39
C ASP A 47 -4.25 -0.66 -2.46
N ARG A 48 -3.60 -1.71 -1.95
CA ARG A 48 -4.11 -3.08 -2.14
C ARG A 48 -5.49 -3.32 -1.54
N VAL A 49 -5.74 -2.80 -0.33
CA VAL A 49 -7.05 -2.93 0.33
C VAL A 49 -8.08 -2.03 -0.33
N THR A 50 -7.68 -0.80 -0.66
CA THR A 50 -8.55 0.19 -1.33
C THR A 50 -8.99 -0.31 -2.70
N HIS A 51 -8.04 -0.76 -3.52
CA HIS A 51 -8.27 -1.35 -4.83
C HIS A 51 -9.12 -2.63 -4.75
N LEU A 52 -8.89 -3.49 -3.74
CA LEU A 52 -9.72 -4.67 -3.53
C LEU A 52 -11.17 -4.29 -3.19
N LEU A 53 -11.36 -3.32 -2.28
CA LEU A 53 -12.69 -2.82 -1.92
C LEU A 53 -13.38 -2.14 -3.10
N ASP A 54 -12.65 -1.44 -3.96
CA ASP A 54 -13.19 -0.86 -5.17
C ASP A 54 -13.67 -1.94 -6.14
N VAL A 55 -12.89 -2.98 -6.40
CA VAL A 55 -13.32 -4.13 -7.24
C VAL A 55 -14.57 -4.80 -6.65
N VAL A 56 -14.58 -5.06 -5.33
CA VAL A 56 -15.76 -5.62 -4.68
C VAL A 56 -16.98 -4.70 -4.87
N ARG A 57 -16.77 -3.37 -4.83
CA ARG A 57 -17.85 -2.39 -4.97
C ARG A 57 -18.36 -2.21 -6.39
N THR A 58 -17.49 -2.20 -7.38
CA THR A 58 -17.86 -1.88 -8.76
C THR A 58 -18.21 -3.12 -9.57
N GLU A 59 -17.65 -4.29 -9.22
CA GLU A 59 -17.79 -5.51 -10.02
C GLU A 59 -18.58 -6.61 -9.31
N ILE A 60 -18.43 -6.76 -8.00
CA ILE A 60 -19.04 -7.89 -7.26
C ILE A 60 -20.38 -7.51 -6.64
N TRP A 61 -20.46 -6.42 -5.86
CA TRP A 61 -21.69 -5.98 -5.20
C TRP A 61 -22.85 -5.75 -6.17
N PRO A 62 -22.68 -5.18 -7.38
CA PRO A 62 -23.78 -5.00 -8.34
C PRO A 62 -24.38 -6.30 -8.87
N LEU A 63 -23.69 -7.43 -8.72
CA LEU A 63 -24.20 -8.76 -9.10
C LEU A 63 -25.05 -9.41 -8.00
N LEU A 64 -25.05 -8.85 -6.79
CA LEU A 64 -25.89 -9.37 -5.72
C LEU A 64 -27.36 -8.99 -5.97
N PRO A 65 -28.30 -9.95 -5.81
CA PRO A 65 -29.72 -9.70 -6.06
C PRO A 65 -30.38 -8.82 -5.00
N ASP A 66 -29.75 -8.67 -3.83
CA ASP A 66 -30.28 -7.91 -2.71
C ASP A 66 -29.21 -6.97 -2.15
N HIS A 67 -29.57 -5.69 -2.03
CA HIS A 67 -28.75 -4.63 -1.45
C HIS A 67 -29.35 -4.09 -0.15
N THR A 68 -30.38 -4.75 0.38
CA THR A 68 -31.08 -4.31 1.57
C THR A 68 -30.11 -4.35 2.76
N PRO A 69 -29.93 -3.23 3.47
CA PRO A 69 -29.10 -3.22 4.67
C PRO A 69 -29.67 -4.19 5.70
N ILE A 70 -28.83 -5.10 6.20
CA ILE A 70 -29.21 -5.96 7.32
C ILE A 70 -29.22 -5.16 8.63
N THR A 71 -30.22 -5.42 9.45
CA THR A 71 -30.32 -4.92 10.81
C THR A 71 -29.22 -5.51 11.69
N LYS A 72 -28.98 -4.89 12.85
CA LYS A 72 -28.04 -5.41 13.85
C LYS A 72 -28.39 -6.84 14.27
N GLN A 73 -29.67 -7.11 14.50
CA GLN A 73 -30.16 -8.41 14.94
C GLN A 73 -29.94 -9.49 13.87
N GLU A 74 -30.21 -9.20 12.59
CA GLU A 74 -29.94 -10.13 11.48
C GLU A 74 -28.44 -10.41 11.34
N ARG A 75 -27.59 -9.39 11.50
CA ARG A 75 -26.13 -9.57 11.50
C ARG A 75 -25.68 -10.47 12.64
N GLU A 76 -26.21 -10.27 13.84
CA GLU A 76 -25.87 -11.06 15.02
C GLU A 76 -26.28 -12.53 14.84
N GLN A 77 -27.45 -12.78 14.26
CA GLN A 77 -27.90 -14.13 13.89
C GLN A 77 -27.00 -14.79 12.85
N ILE A 78 -26.60 -14.06 11.80
CA ILE A 78 -25.68 -14.56 10.76
C ILE A 78 -24.31 -14.93 11.35
N LEU A 79 -23.83 -14.13 12.31
CA LEU A 79 -22.54 -14.35 12.98
C LEU A 79 -22.59 -15.41 14.08
N GLY A 80 -23.79 -15.92 14.41
CA GLY A 80 -24.00 -16.93 15.45
C GLY A 80 -23.93 -16.38 16.88
N TYR A 81 -24.10 -15.07 17.06
CA TYR A 81 -24.21 -14.48 18.39
C TYR A 81 -25.58 -14.79 18.99
N ASP A 82 -25.58 -15.19 20.27
CA ASP A 82 -26.82 -15.34 21.03
C ASP A 82 -27.46 -13.95 21.25
N PRO A 83 -28.74 -13.75 20.92
CA PRO A 83 -29.42 -12.46 21.03
C PRO A 83 -29.60 -11.97 22.47
N GLU A 84 -29.49 -12.86 23.47
CA GLU A 84 -29.60 -12.54 24.89
C GLU A 84 -28.23 -12.25 25.52
N THR A 85 -27.16 -12.95 25.11
CA THR A 85 -25.82 -12.84 25.75
C THR A 85 -24.74 -12.17 24.91
N GLY A 86 -24.92 -12.02 23.59
CA GLY A 86 -23.97 -11.35 22.69
C GLY A 86 -22.61 -12.04 22.53
N VAL A 87 -22.46 -13.25 23.09
CA VAL A 87 -21.28 -14.13 23.06
C VAL A 87 -21.75 -15.57 23.07
#